data_AF-A0A7S3EVY5-F1
#
_entry.id   AF-A0A7S3EVY5-F1
#
_cell.length_a   1.000
_cell.length_b   1.000
_cell.length_c   1.000
_cell.angle_alpha   90.00
_cell.angle_beta   90.00
_cell.angle_gamma   90.00
#
_symmetry.space_group_name_H-M   'P 1'
#
loop_
_entity.id
_entity.type
_entity.pdbx_description
1 polymer ?
#
loop_
_entity_poly.entity_id
_entity_poly.type
_entity_poly.pdbx_seq_one_letter_code
_entity_poly.pdbx_strand_id
1 'polypeptide(L)'
;AAIVLFVMSFGLGLGPVVWLLPAELFPMEQRAAATGAVTAANWLANFVVGQLFLLMAAALGPYSFVPFGALLLAGFAFAARNVPETRGKTLEQIEALMRNS
;
A
#
# COMPACT_ATOMS: atom_id res chain seq x y z
N ALA A 1 2.69 -24.40 -0.58
CA ALA A 1 1.83 -23.86 -1.67
C ALA A 1 1.25 -22.49 -1.31
N ALA A 2 0.43 -22.36 -0.26
CA ALA A 2 -0.25 -21.10 0.09
C ALA A 2 0.71 -19.92 0.39
N ILE A 3 1.79 -20.13 1.15
CA ILE A 3 2.79 -19.08 1.44
C ILE A 3 3.51 -18.61 0.17
N VAL A 4 3.86 -19.55 -0.73
CA VAL A 4 4.51 -19.23 -2.01
C VAL A 4 3.59 -18.39 -2.89
N LEU A 5 2.31 -18.76 -2.97
CA LEU A 5 1.31 -18.00 -3.72
C LEU A 5 1.14 -16.59 -3.14
N PHE A 6 1.08 -16.47 -1.81
CA PHE A 6 1.00 -15.19 -1.12
C PHE A 6 2.20 -14.28 -1.41
N VAL A 7 3.43 -14.81 -1.28
CA VAL A 7 4.66 -14.05 -1.56
C VAL A 7 4.72 -13.62 -3.03
N MET A 8 4.32 -14.50 -3.97
CA MET A 8 4.24 -14.17 -5.39
C MET A 8 3.20 -13.08 -5.68
N SER A 9 2.00 -13.17 -5.10
CA SER A 9 0.96 -12.14 -5.24
C SER A 9 1.41 -10.79 -4.66
N PHE A 10 2.10 -10.79 -3.52
CA PHE A 10 2.67 -9.59 -2.94
C PHE A 10 3.77 -9.00 -3.82
N GLY A 11 4.69 -9.83 -4.31
CA GLY A 11 5.82 -9.42 -5.15
C GLY A 11 5.43 -8.89 -6.54
N LEU A 12 4.29 -9.31 -7.09
CA LEU A 12 3.81 -8.84 -8.40
C LEU A 12 2.97 -7.56 -8.32
N GLY A 13 2.38 -7.26 -7.16
CA GLY A 13 1.49 -6.12 -6.98
C GLY A 13 2.01 -5.15 -5.93
N LEU A 14 1.51 -5.31 -4.70
CA LEU A 14 1.69 -4.35 -3.61
C LEU A 14 3.15 -4.08 -3.23
N GLY A 15 4.06 -5.04 -3.45
CA GLY A 15 5.48 -4.88 -3.19
C GLY A 15 6.08 -3.75 -4.02
N PRO A 16 6.31 -3.93 -5.34
CA PRO A 16 6.94 -2.91 -6.17
C PRO A 16 6.03 -1.71 -6.45
N VAL A 17 4.73 -1.92 -6.66
CA VAL A 17 3.82 -0.85 -7.11
C VAL A 17 3.66 0.25 -6.08
N VAL A 18 3.51 -0.09 -4.79
CA VAL A 18 3.30 0.91 -3.73
C VAL A 18 4.52 1.81 -3.54
N TRP A 19 5.72 1.29 -3.78
CA TRP A 19 6.96 2.09 -3.69
C TRP A 19 7.22 2.94 -4.93
N LEU A 20 6.62 2.60 -6.07
CA LEU A 20 6.72 3.39 -7.31
C LEU A 20 5.70 4.53 -7.36
N LEU A 21 4.51 4.34 -6.78
CA LEU A 21 3.43 5.33 -6.80
C LEU A 21 3.85 6.74 -6.34
N PRO A 22 4.65 6.94 -5.27
CA PRO A 22 5.07 8.29 -4.89
C PRO A 22 5.88 9.00 -5.98
N ALA A 23 6.64 8.26 -6.79
CA ALA A 23 7.39 8.82 -7.90
C ALA A 23 6.49 9.19 -9.09
N GLU A 24 5.37 8.50 -9.26
CA GLU A 24 4.43 8.71 -10.36
C GLU A 24 3.36 9.77 -10.03
N LEU A 25 2.90 9.81 -8.77
CA LEU A 25 1.80 10.67 -8.33
C LEU A 25 2.26 12.07 -7.88
N PHE A 26 3.49 12.22 -7.38
CA PHE A 26 3.94 13.51 -6.85
C PHE A 26 4.88 14.25 -7.82
N PRO A 27 4.67 15.57 -8.01
CA PRO A 27 5.60 16.43 -8.72
C PRO A 27 7.02 16.33 -8.13
N MET A 28 8.04 16.51 -8.98
CA MET A 28 9.45 16.39 -8.58
C MET A 28 9.81 17.18 -7.32
N GLU A 29 9.25 18.38 -7.17
CA GLU A 29 9.50 19.28 -6.04
C GLU A 29 9.00 18.72 -4.69
N GLN A 30 7.92 17.94 -4.70
CA GLN A 30 7.28 17.41 -3.48
C GLN A 30 7.56 15.92 -3.27
N ARG A 31 8.10 15.24 -4.28
CA ARG A 31 8.33 13.78 -4.28
C ARG A 31 9.15 13.30 -3.09
N ALA A 32 10.20 14.04 -2.71
CA ALA A 32 11.05 13.67 -1.58
C ALA A 32 10.27 13.70 -0.25
N ALA A 33 9.50 14.76 -0.01
CA ALA A 33 8.68 14.89 1.19
C ALA A 33 7.55 13.86 1.23
N ALA A 34 6.86 13.64 0.11
CA ALA A 34 5.80 12.64 -0.02
C ALA A 34 6.32 11.22 0.20
N THR A 35 7.44 10.85 -0.42
CA THR A 35 8.08 9.54 -0.22
C THR A 35 8.50 9.35 1.24
N GLY A 36 9.01 10.39 1.89
CA GLY A 36 9.35 10.38 3.31
C GLY A 36 8.13 10.10 4.20
N ALA A 37 7.01 10.80 3.96
CA ALA A 37 5.77 10.61 4.71
C ALA A 37 5.18 9.20 4.51
N VAL A 38 5.16 8.70 3.26
CA VAL A 38 4.72 7.33 2.94
C VAL A 38 5.58 6.30 3.66
N THR A 39 6.90 6.49 3.66
CA THR A 39 7.84 5.61 4.34
C THR A 39 7.62 5.63 5.85
N ALA A 40 7.49 6.81 6.46
CA ALA A 40 7.22 6.94 7.89
C ALA A 40 5.90 6.28 8.30
N ALA A 41 4.84 6.48 7.52
CA ALA A 41 3.55 5.83 7.75
C ALA A 41 3.65 4.30 7.63
N ASN A 42 4.40 3.79 6.65
CA ASN A 42 4.64 2.36 6.49
C ASN A 42 5.35 1.75 7.71
N TRP A 43 6.42 2.39 8.18
CA TRP A 43 7.16 1.91 9.35
C TRP A 43 6.35 2.02 10.64
N LEU A 44 5.54 3.07 10.79
CA LEU A 44 4.63 3.20 11.92
C LEU A 44 3.58 2.09 11.92
N ALA A 45 2.97 1.80 10.75
CA ALA A 45 2.03 0.70 10.62
C ALA A 45 2.69 -0.64 10.96
N ASN A 46 3.90 -0.90 10.44
CA ASN A 46 4.68 -2.10 10.77
C ASN A 46 4.96 -2.20 12.27
N PHE A 47 5.30 -1.10 12.94
CA PHE A 47 5.50 -1.06 14.38
C PHE A 47 4.22 -1.43 15.14
N VAL A 48 3.09 -0.78 14.80
CA VAL A 48 1.79 -1.05 15.44
C VAL A 48 1.38 -2.50 15.24
N VAL A 49 1.48 -3.02 14.01
CA VAL A 49 1.19 -4.43 13.71
C VAL A 49 2.10 -5.36 14.50
N GLY A 50 3.40 -5.08 14.54
CA GLY A 50 4.37 -5.89 15.29
C GLY A 50 4.06 -5.96 16.78
N GLN A 51 3.61 -4.86 17.39
CA GLN A 51 3.21 -4.85 18.80
C GLN A 51 1.89 -5.58 19.04
N LEU A 52 0.90 -5.39 18.17
CA LEU A 52 -0.45 -5.92 18.38
C LEU A 52 -0.61 -7.38 17.93
N PHE A 53 0.27 -7.87 17.04
CA PHE A 53 0.15 -9.20 16.46
C PHE A 53 0.14 -10.31 17.51
N LEU A 54 1.05 -10.28 18.49
CA LEU A 54 1.11 -11.31 19.54
C LEU A 54 -0.15 -11.32 20.41
N LEU A 55 -0.70 -10.14 20.74
CA LEU A 55 -1.94 -10.02 21.49
C LEU A 55 -3.14 -10.55 20.68
N MET A 56 -3.24 -10.18 19.40
CA MET A 56 -4.28 -10.69 18.51
C MET A 56 -4.15 -12.20 18.26
N ALA A 57 -2.93 -12.72 18.13
CA ALA A 57 -2.67 -14.15 17.98
C ALA A 57 -3.14 -14.93 19.21
N ALA A 58 -2.89 -14.41 20.42
CA ALA A 58 -3.36 -15.01 21.66
C ALA A 58 -4.90 -14.97 21.79
N ALA A 59 -5.54 -13.87 21.36
CA ALA A 59 -7.00 -13.71 21.48
C ALA A 59 -7.81 -14.43 20.40
N LEU A 60 -7.31 -14.48 19.16
CA LEU A 60 -8.06 -14.95 17.99
C LEU A 60 -7.59 -16.31 17.45
N GLY A 61 -6.45 -16.82 17.93
CA GLY A 61 -5.87 -18.10 17.51
C GLY A 61 -5.74 -18.19 15.98
N PRO A 62 -6.38 -19.16 15.29
CA PRO A 62 -6.28 -19.32 13.85
C PRO A 62 -6.90 -18.17 13.04
N TYR A 63 -7.76 -17.34 13.66
CA TYR A 63 -8.42 -16.20 13.01
C TYR A 63 -7.67 -14.88 13.14
N SER A 64 -6.47 -14.90 13.75
CA SER A 64 -5.64 -13.71 13.96
C SER A 64 -5.26 -12.96 12.67
N PHE A 65 -5.32 -13.63 11.52
CA PHE A 65 -5.10 -13.02 10.19
C PHE A 65 -6.33 -12.33 9.58
N VAL A 66 -7.55 -12.62 10.07
CA VAL A 66 -8.80 -12.07 9.51
C VAL A 66 -8.85 -10.54 9.57
N PRO A 67 -8.47 -9.88 10.69
CA PRO A 67 -8.47 -8.41 10.75
C PRO A 67 -7.50 -7.77 9.74
N PHE A 68 -6.33 -8.38 9.50
CA PHE A 68 -5.38 -7.91 8.49
C PHE A 68 -5.94 -8.07 7.07
N GLY A 69 -6.65 -9.17 6.80
CA GLY A 69 -7.37 -9.35 5.54
C GLY A 69 -8.44 -8.28 5.31
N ALA A 70 -9.21 -7.93 6.34
CA ALA A 70 -10.20 -6.86 6.26
C ALA A 70 -9.56 -5.48 5.99
N LEU A 71 -8.45 -5.17 6.67
CA LEU A 71 -7.67 -3.95 6.42
C LEU A 71 -7.11 -3.89 5.00
N LEU A 72 -6.61 -5.02 4.47
CA LEU A 72 -6.15 -5.11 3.08
C LEU A 72 -7.28 -4.85 2.08
N LEU A 73 -8.46 -5.43 2.29
CA LEU A 73 -9.62 -5.21 1.42
C LEU A 73 -10.10 -3.75 1.47
N ALA A 74 -10.12 -3.14 2.66
CA ALA A 74 -10.46 -1.73 2.81
C ALA A 74 -9.44 -0.82 2.10
N GLY A 75 -8.14 -1.11 2.26
CA GLY A 75 -7.07 -0.40 1.56
C GLY A 75 -7.15 -0.56 0.04
N PHE A 76 -7.46 -1.75 -0.44
CA PHE A 76 -7.69 -2.01 -1.86
C PHE A 76 -8.90 -1.23 -2.39
N ALA A 77 -10.03 -1.23 -1.68
CA ALA A 77 -11.21 -0.48 -2.09
C ALA A 77 -10.95 1.03 -2.10
N PHE A 78 -10.17 1.55 -1.14
CA PHE A 78 -9.73 2.94 -1.12
C PHE A 78 -8.84 3.24 -2.33
N ALA A 79 -7.83 2.42 -2.59
CA ALA A 79 -6.91 2.59 -3.72
C ALA A 79 -7.67 2.54 -5.06
N ALA A 80 -8.54 1.57 -5.25
CA ALA A 80 -9.34 1.41 -6.48
C ALA A 80 -10.26 2.60 -6.77
N ARG A 81 -10.63 3.39 -5.75
CA ARG A 81 -11.49 4.58 -5.91
C ARG A 81 -10.69 5.87 -6.08
N ASN A 82 -9.57 6.01 -5.38
CA ASN A 82 -8.86 7.29 -5.24
C ASN A 82 -7.53 7.34 -6.00
N VAL A 83 -6.97 6.20 -6.39
CA VAL A 83 -5.70 6.14 -7.12
C VAL A 83 -5.98 5.95 -8.61
N PRO A 84 -5.67 6.93 -9.47
CA PRO A 84 -5.84 6.76 -10.91
C PRO A 84 -4.83 5.74 -11.45
N GLU A 85 -5.24 4.98 -12.47
CA GLU A 85 -4.36 4.02 -13.14
C GLU A 85 -3.24 4.75 -13.90
N THR A 86 -1.99 4.49 -13.51
CA THR A 86 -0.79 5.13 -14.06
C THR A 86 -0.14 4.31 -15.18
N ARG A 87 -0.54 3.06 -15.38
CA ARG A 87 0.08 2.15 -16.36
C ARG A 87 0.01 2.70 -17.79
N GLY A 88 1.19 2.83 -18.41
CA GLY A 88 1.33 3.22 -19.82
C GLY A 88 1.08 4.70 -20.11
N LYS A 89 1.04 5.55 -19.07
CA LYS A 89 0.87 7.00 -19.19
C LYS A 89 2.19 7.72 -18.97
N THR A 90 2.37 8.89 -19.60
CA THR A 90 3.50 9.77 -19.28
C THR A 90 3.27 10.50 -17.96
N LEU A 91 4.35 11.03 -17.36
CA LEU A 91 4.26 11.82 -16.13
C LEU A 91 3.31 13.03 -16.30
N GLU A 92 3.33 13.71 -17.46
CA GLU A 92 2.44 14.85 -17.70
C GLU A 92 0.96 14.43 -17.76
N GLN A 93 0.67 13.24 -18.31
CA GLN A 93 -0.69 12.70 -18.36
C GLN A 93 -1.21 12.31 -16.97
N ILE A 94 -0.35 11.77 -16.11
CA ILE A 94 -0.68 11.42 -14.73
C ILE A 94 -0.94 12.70 -13.92
N GLU A 95 -0.10 13.72 -14.10
CA GLU A 95 -0.27 15.01 -13.42
C GLU A 95 -1.58 15.71 -13.84
N ALA A 96 -1.94 15.63 -15.13
CA ALA A 96 -3.23 16.14 -15.63
C ALA A 96 -4.43 15.35 -15.07
N LEU A 97 -4.32 14.03 -14.91
CA LEU A 97 -5.36 13.22 -14.27
C LEU A 97 -5.56 13.62 -12.81
N MET A 98 -4.47 13.79 -12.06
CA MET A 98 -4.56 14.20 -10.65
C MET A 98 -5.09 15.62 -10.45
N ARG A 99 -4.84 16.55 -11.38
CA ARG A 99 -5.44 17.91 -11.34
C ARG A 99 -6.95 17.92 -11.62
N ASN A 100 -7.47 16.94 -12.36
CA ASN A 100 -8.88 16.82 -12.74
C ASN A 100 -9.67 15.82 -11.87
N SER A 101 -9.04 15.20 -10.87
CA SER A 101 -9.64 14.22 -9.95
C SER A 101 -10.12 14.87 -8.66
#